data_AF-A0A135YZ69-F1
#
_entry.id   AF-A0A135YZ69-F1
#
_cell.length_a   1.000
_cell.length_b   1.000
_cell.length_c   1.000
_cell.angle_alpha   90.00
_cell.angle_beta   90.00
_cell.angle_gamma   90.00
#
_symmetry.space_group_name_H-M   'P 1'
#
loop_
_entity.id
_entity.type
_entity.pdbx_description
1 polymer ?
#
loop_
_entity_poly.entity_id
_entity_poly.type
_entity_poly.pdbx_seq_one_letter_code
_entity_poly.pdbx_strand_id
1 'polypeptide(L)'
;MKEKNIIPPDWVRKKDVIRHYPFGEKEGAKLFERAFKEATEHGDKIPIQCIFEYGTMRGISKRAVDYYLHYAEQLDDSMARKSVPPFNANEWSKYV
;
A
#
# COMPACT_ATOMS: atom_id res chain seq x y z
N MET A 1 1.90 23.46 -20.99
CA MET A 1 2.48 22.09 -20.98
C MET A 1 1.66 21.25 -20.02
N LYS A 2 1.06 20.13 -20.44
CA LYS A 2 0.41 19.21 -19.50
C LYS A 2 1.52 18.48 -18.76
N GLU A 3 1.68 18.77 -17.47
CA GLU A 3 2.52 17.97 -16.59
C GLU A 3 2.08 16.51 -16.75
N LYS A 4 2.94 15.70 -17.37
CA LYS A 4 2.75 14.26 -17.34
C LYS A 4 2.93 13.90 -15.87
N ASN A 5 1.86 13.52 -15.19
CA ASN A 5 1.94 12.90 -13.88
C ASN A 5 2.75 11.60 -14.05
N ILE A 6 4.08 11.70 -13.90
CA ILE A 6 5.00 10.58 -13.92
C ILE A 6 4.82 9.91 -12.57
N ILE A 7 3.95 8.91 -12.54
CA ILE A 7 3.78 8.03 -11.40
C ILE A 7 5.06 7.18 -11.34
N PRO A 8 5.82 7.20 -10.23
CA PRO A 8 7.03 6.40 -10.16
C PRO A 8 6.68 4.90 -10.33
N PRO A 9 7.57 4.09 -10.92
CA PRO A 9 7.28 2.70 -11.29
C PRO A 9 6.94 1.80 -10.09
N ASP A 10 7.38 2.20 -8.90
CA ASP A 10 7.12 1.50 -7.64
C ASP A 10 5.72 1.76 -7.05
N TRP A 11 4.83 2.46 -7.75
CA TRP A 11 3.48 2.76 -7.25
C TRP A 11 2.41 1.87 -7.87
N VAL A 12 1.60 1.29 -7.00
CA VAL A 12 0.42 0.51 -7.35
C VAL A 12 -0.77 1.46 -7.37
N ARG A 13 -1.45 1.53 -8.53
CA ARG A 13 -2.77 2.16 -8.63
C ARG A 13 -3.84 1.11 -8.40
N LYS A 14 -5.01 1.50 -7.87
CA LYS A 14 -6.17 0.61 -7.70
C LYS A 14 -6.48 -0.22 -8.96
N LYS A 15 -6.50 0.42 -10.13
CA LYS A 15 -6.80 -0.24 -11.42
C LYS A 15 -5.70 -1.19 -11.92
N ASP A 16 -4.47 -1.05 -11.44
CA ASP A 16 -3.31 -1.82 -11.88
C ASP A 16 -2.85 -2.84 -10.84
N VAL A 17 -3.53 -2.94 -9.69
CA VAL A 17 -3.16 -3.86 -8.61
C VAL A 17 -3.04 -5.30 -9.09
N ILE A 18 -3.88 -5.72 -10.04
CA ILE A 18 -3.84 -7.06 -10.65
C ILE A 18 -2.55 -7.34 -11.44
N ARG A 19 -1.87 -6.29 -11.92
CA ARG A 19 -0.59 -6.42 -12.63
C ARG A 19 0.55 -6.72 -11.66
N HIS A 20 0.38 -6.34 -10.39
CA HIS A 20 1.36 -6.57 -9.34
C HIS A 20 1.02 -7.80 -8.48
N TYR A 21 -0.27 -8.17 -8.37
CA TYR A 21 -0.74 -9.26 -7.51
C TYR A 21 -1.78 -10.13 -8.23
N PRO A 22 -1.57 -11.46 -8.37
CA PRO A 22 -2.48 -12.35 -9.10
C PRO A 22 -3.70 -12.81 -8.28
N PHE A 23 -4.30 -11.94 -7.47
CA PHE A 23 -5.46 -12.27 -6.61
C PHE A 23 -6.83 -12.14 -7.32
N GLY A 24 -6.84 -11.77 -8.60
CA GLY A 24 -8.06 -11.39 -9.31
C GLY A 24 -8.54 -9.97 -8.96
N GLU A 25 -9.40 -9.40 -9.81
CA GLU A 25 -9.74 -7.97 -9.76
C GLU A 25 -10.39 -7.53 -8.44
N LYS A 26 -11.32 -8.32 -7.91
CA LYS A 26 -12.04 -7.99 -6.67
C LYS A 26 -11.14 -8.03 -5.45
N GLU A 27 -10.34 -9.09 -5.27
CA GLU A 27 -9.48 -9.23 -4.10
C GLU A 27 -8.27 -8.29 -4.18
N GLY A 28 -7.70 -8.09 -5.37
CA GLY A 28 -6.66 -7.07 -5.56
C GLY A 28 -7.17 -5.66 -5.21
N ALA A 29 -8.39 -5.30 -5.64
CA ALA A 29 -8.97 -4.01 -5.28
C ALA A 29 -9.20 -3.86 -3.78
N LYS A 30 -9.66 -4.92 -3.09
CA LYS A 30 -9.78 -4.94 -1.62
C LYS A 30 -8.44 -4.77 -0.93
N LEU A 31 -7.41 -5.48 -1.39
CA LEU A 31 -6.05 -5.37 -0.86
C LEU A 31 -5.54 -3.93 -0.95
N PHE A 32 -5.69 -3.30 -2.13
CA PHE A 32 -5.34 -1.90 -2.33
C PHE A 32 -6.08 -1.00 -1.35
N GLU A 33 -7.41 -1.13 -1.25
CA GLU A 33 -8.23 -0.26 -0.38
C GLU A 33 -7.86 -0.42 1.09
N ARG A 34 -7.60 -1.65 1.56
CA ARG A 34 -7.19 -1.88 2.94
C ARG A 34 -5.83 -1.29 3.25
N ALA A 35 -4.83 -1.53 2.39
CA ALA A 35 -3.50 -0.96 2.57
C ALA A 35 -3.51 0.58 2.48
N PHE A 36 -4.35 1.14 1.60
CA PHE A 36 -4.54 2.59 1.49
C PHE A 36 -5.22 3.16 2.74
N LYS A 37 -6.27 2.50 3.23
CA LYS A 37 -7.01 2.86 4.44
C LYS A 37 -6.10 2.86 5.67
N GLU A 38 -5.27 1.82 5.81
CA GLU A 38 -4.27 1.68 6.85
C GLU A 38 -3.32 2.90 6.88
N ALA A 39 -2.85 3.34 5.71
CA ALA A 39 -1.99 4.51 5.59
C ALA A 39 -2.71 5.84 5.88
N THR A 40 -4.00 5.96 5.53
CA THR A 40 -4.78 7.18 5.75
C THR A 40 -5.32 7.34 7.17
N GLU A 41 -5.79 6.26 7.80
CA GLU A 41 -6.53 6.32 9.07
C GLU A 41 -5.64 6.10 10.28
N HIS A 42 -4.61 5.28 10.15
CA HIS A 42 -3.72 4.95 11.27
C HIS A 42 -2.35 5.61 11.13
N GLY A 43 -1.70 5.47 9.98
CA GLY A 43 -0.46 6.19 9.66
C GLY A 43 0.79 5.80 10.48
N ASP A 44 0.66 4.99 11.54
CA ASP A 44 1.75 4.55 12.43
C ASP A 44 2.50 3.32 11.89
N LYS A 45 1.80 2.41 11.21
CA LYS A 45 2.42 1.22 10.61
C LYS A 45 2.76 1.43 9.15
N ILE A 46 1.90 2.11 8.40
CA ILE A 46 2.19 2.54 7.03
C ILE A 46 2.08 4.06 6.98
N PRO A 47 3.19 4.80 6.80
CA PRO A 47 3.16 6.26 6.79
C PRO A 47 2.36 6.81 5.61
N ILE A 48 1.71 7.95 5.80
CA ILE A 48 0.91 8.64 4.77
C ILE A 48 1.73 9.02 3.52
N GLN A 49 3.06 9.15 3.64
CA GLN A 49 3.96 9.40 2.51
C GLN A 49 4.03 8.21 1.54
N CYS A 50 3.54 7.04 1.94
CA CYS A 50 3.44 5.85 1.09
C CYS A 50 2.22 5.88 0.18
N ILE A 51 1.33 6.87 0.28
CA ILE A 51 0.16 7.05 -0.58
C ILE A 51 0.23 8.37 -1.35
N PHE A 52 -0.50 8.45 -2.46
CA PHE A 52 -0.83 9.72 -3.11
C PHE A 52 -2.29 9.73 -3.53
N GLU A 53 -2.87 10.93 -3.53
CA GLU A 53 -4.20 11.19 -4.08
C GLU A 53 -4.13 12.43 -4.99
N TYR A 54 -4.50 12.27 -6.26
CA TYR A 54 -4.59 13.35 -7.24
C TYR A 54 -5.94 13.29 -7.96
N GLY A 55 -6.91 14.08 -7.49
CA GLY A 55 -8.29 14.01 -7.97
C GLY A 55 -8.89 12.64 -7.71
N THR A 56 -9.33 11.93 -8.75
CA THR A 56 -9.85 10.55 -8.64
C THR A 56 -8.77 9.48 -8.62
N MET A 57 -7.49 9.87 -8.77
CA MET A 57 -6.39 8.93 -8.86
C MET A 57 -5.77 8.68 -7.50
N ARG A 58 -5.83 7.43 -7.04
CA ARG A 58 -5.17 6.96 -5.83
C ARG A 58 -4.04 6.01 -6.18
N GLY A 59 -2.95 6.13 -5.44
CA GLY A 59 -1.84 5.19 -5.50
C GLY A 59 -1.25 4.94 -4.13
N ILE A 60 -0.65 3.76 -3.98
CA ILE A 60 0.12 3.36 -2.81
C ILE A 60 1.43 2.75 -3.30
N SER A 61 2.52 2.96 -2.57
CA SER A 61 3.79 2.31 -2.83
C SER A 61 3.60 0.79 -2.84
N LYS A 62 4.13 0.10 -3.85
CA LYS A 62 4.10 -1.37 -3.95
C LYS A 62 4.64 -1.99 -2.66
N ARG A 63 5.72 -1.45 -2.12
CA ARG A 63 6.34 -1.92 -0.88
C ARG A 63 5.43 -1.78 0.32
N ALA A 64 4.60 -0.74 0.38
CA ALA A 64 3.61 -0.58 1.44
C ALA A 64 2.45 -1.58 1.29
N VAL A 65 2.10 -1.97 0.06
CA VAL A 65 1.14 -3.06 -0.16
C VAL A 65 1.74 -4.41 0.21
N ASP A 66 3.00 -4.68 -0.15
CA ASP A 66 3.72 -5.89 0.25
C ASP A 66 3.81 -5.98 1.79
N TYR A 67 4.11 -4.84 2.44
CA TYR A 67 4.11 -4.69 3.91
C TYR A 67 2.75 -5.06 4.50
N TYR A 68 1.68 -4.44 4.00
CA TYR A 68 0.33 -4.70 4.46
C TYR A 68 -0.03 -6.17 4.27
N LEU A 69 0.29 -6.75 3.11
CA LEU A 69 -0.01 -8.14 2.80
C LEU A 69 0.67 -9.10 3.79
N HIS A 70 1.92 -8.83 4.17
CA HIS A 70 2.66 -9.66 5.12
C HIS A 70 2.08 -9.60 6.53
N TYR A 71 1.58 -8.43 6.96
CA TYR A 71 1.08 -8.21 8.32
C TYR A 71 -0.45 -8.09 8.41
N ALA A 72 -1.20 -8.43 7.36
CA ALA A 72 -2.62 -8.09 7.23
C ALA A 72 -3.45 -8.55 8.43
N GLU A 73 -3.27 -9.81 8.85
CA GLU A 73 -3.99 -10.38 9.99
C GLU A 73 -3.64 -9.69 11.31
N GLN A 74 -2.39 -9.29 11.49
CA GLN A 74 -1.94 -8.62 12.71
C GLN A 74 -2.32 -7.14 12.74
N LEU A 75 -2.37 -6.47 11.59
CA LEU A 75 -2.79 -5.08 11.46
C LEU A 75 -4.29 -4.90 11.72
N ASP A 76 -5.09 -5.90 11.33
CA ASP A 76 -6.54 -5.93 11.53
C ASP A 76 -6.93 -6.23 13.01
N ASP A 77 -6.01 -6.73 13.85
CA ASP A 77 -6.21 -7.00 15.28
C ASP A 77 -5.50 -5.97 16.18
N SER A 78 -6.26 -5.29 17.04
CA SER A 78 -5.75 -4.20 17.89
C SER A 78 -4.65 -4.60 18.90
N MET A 79 -4.63 -5.87 19.32
CA MET A 79 -3.64 -6.39 20.25
C MET A 79 -2.41 -6.88 19.50
N ALA A 80 -2.60 -7.63 18.41
CA ALA A 80 -1.50 -8.14 17.58
C ALA A 80 -0.74 -7.00 16.90
N ARG A 81 -1.42 -5.92 16.50
CA ARG A 81 -0.84 -4.72 15.87
C ARG A 81 0.33 -4.11 16.65
N LYS A 82 0.33 -4.23 17.98
CA LYS A 82 1.41 -3.71 18.83
C LYS A 82 2.76 -4.36 18.53
N SER A 83 2.75 -5.60 18.04
CA SER A 83 3.94 -6.37 17.65
C SER A 83 4.43 -6.07 16.24
N VAL A 84 3.60 -5.46 15.39
CA VAL A 84 3.95 -5.13 14.01
C VAL A 84 4.91 -3.94 14.02
N PRO A 85 6.08 -4.02 13.37
CA PRO A 85 6.99 -2.87 13.29
C PRO A 85 6.37 -1.71 12.48
N PRO A 86 6.91 -0.49 12.53
CA PRO A 86 6.58 0.54 11.54
C PRO A 86 7.21 0.22 10.18
N PHE A 87 6.56 0.59 9.08
CA PHE A 87 7.08 0.42 7.73
C PHE A 87 8.42 1.15 7.57
N ASN A 88 9.42 0.42 7.06
CA ASN A 88 10.74 0.94 6.73
C ASN A 88 11.07 0.62 5.26
N ALA A 89 11.18 1.65 4.43
CA ALA A 89 11.44 1.49 3.00
C ALA A 89 12.76 0.75 2.68
N ASN A 90 13.73 0.76 3.60
CA ASN A 90 15.01 0.07 3.45
C ASN A 90 14.89 -1.44 3.72
N GLU A 91 14.08 -1.84 4.70
CA GLU A 91 13.85 -3.26 5.02
C GLU A 91 13.09 -3.97 3.90
N TRP A 92 12.18 -3.25 3.27
CA TRP A 92 11.37 -3.72 2.15
C TRP A 92 12.04 -3.51 0.78
N SER A 93 13.31 -3.10 0.75
CA SER A 93 14.14 -3.09 -0.47
C SER A 93 14.73 -4.47 -0.81
N LYS A 94 14.81 -5.37 0.19
CA LYS A 94 15.45 -6.69 0.05
C LYS A 94 14.48 -7.83 -0.20
N TYR A 95 13.19 -7.64 0.04
CA TYR A 95 12.17 -8.66 -0.24
C TYR A 95 11.67 -8.49 -1.68
N VAL A 96 12.40 -9.11 -2.61
CA VAL A 96 11.96 -9.42 -3.99
C VAL A 96 11.82 -10.92 -4.10
#